data_AF-A0A942QJG5-F1
#
_entry.id   AF-A0A942QJG5-F1
#
_cell.length_a   1.000
_cell.length_b   1.000
_cell.length_c   1.000
_cell.angle_alpha   90.00
_cell.angle_beta   90.00
_cell.angle_gamma   90.00
#
_symmetry.space_group_name_H-M   'P 1'
#
loop_
_entity.id
_entity.type
_entity.pdbx_description
1 polymer ?
#
loop_
_entity_poly.entity_id
_entity_poly.type
_entity_poly.pdbx_seq_one_letter_code
_entity_poly.pdbx_strand_id
1 'polypeptide(L)'
;MAAVNRRNVFKIAVPLFAVLALSAFLVMVPAVIIDAEVPESIELNGVVEQRNCAPCHIRLDEPPSPGMIFSHGAHIMVACETCHIEPAHEAGEMNSPPMVTCFACHGVVHGQLGEIASGECSECHTVEFQLRPRTHTLDWAEKPHAELARTDTNSCMMCHTAAEECDTCHTASGLDIGPMPAQYISVLPEVPEQPLVTVYPTQPTSISQCIYCHPDIDDISPGRIIFAHSDHLRRNYDCVACHPTFGHDIETIRRPDKPSCFRCHDTAHSQAGTIATGECAACHPPGFELKPPDHTPAFESRDHRERGKSEPEYCLLCHEAPFCVECHLGRRPTGPGSEPVIPADHRTAEWMSLHGRPFLEQQGACGICHDSPTCMTCHRTVMPHPDEWLTDHTPDPGVGREDCDVCHVDQTTCQSCHHEGVRRAELTRENCVPCHEGMAHQPATEIRHKGYAEHAVHFDVARTRGEPYRCYDCHIGFGRNVAGRVDFGDAAHDMRLCYECHGSLDVFGTLIAPYRGADLCRQCHGDMGI
;
A
#
# COMPACT_ATOMS: atom_id res chain seq x y z
N MET A 1 -45.23 71.11 60.06
CA MET A 1 -45.68 70.69 61.41
C MET A 1 -46.28 69.30 61.26
N ALA A 2 -45.91 68.21 61.95
CA ALA A 2 -44.80 67.73 62.77
C ALA A 2 -45.25 66.31 63.21
N ALA A 3 -44.47 65.26 63.47
CA ALA A 3 -43.10 64.90 63.17
C ALA A 3 -43.04 63.36 63.26
N VAL A 4 -42.26 62.76 62.37
CA VAL A 4 -41.83 61.36 62.36
C VAL A 4 -40.84 61.12 63.52
N ASN A 5 -40.93 60.00 64.24
CA ASN A 5 -39.71 59.40 64.80
C ASN A 5 -39.75 57.89 64.99
N ARG A 6 -38.61 57.28 64.65
CA ARG A 6 -38.22 55.88 64.57
C ARG A 6 -37.88 55.30 65.97
N ARG A 7 -38.02 53.99 66.15
CA ARG A 7 -36.93 53.01 66.46
C ARG A 7 -37.42 51.75 67.20
N ASN A 8 -36.94 50.60 66.69
CA ASN A 8 -36.62 49.29 67.31
C ASN A 8 -37.79 48.55 68.02
N VAL A 9 -37.98 47.24 67.82
CA VAL A 9 -37.12 46.15 68.31
C VAL A 9 -37.31 44.87 67.47
N PHE A 10 -36.17 44.19 67.28
CA PHE A 10 -35.92 42.90 66.64
C PHE A 10 -36.93 41.77 66.90
N LYS A 11 -37.28 41.02 65.84
CA LYS A 11 -37.69 39.61 65.89
C LYS A 11 -37.00 38.81 64.78
N ILE A 12 -35.98 38.07 65.21
CA ILE A 12 -35.58 36.70 64.85
C ILE A 12 -36.09 36.17 63.50
N ALA A 13 -35.17 36.05 62.55
CA ALA A 13 -35.07 34.91 61.62
C ALA A 13 -33.61 34.81 61.16
N VAL A 14 -32.94 33.73 61.51
CA VAL A 14 -31.57 33.38 61.09
C VAL A 14 -31.64 32.85 59.65
N PRO A 15 -30.97 33.45 58.65
CA PRO A 15 -30.71 32.77 57.40
C PRO A 15 -29.36 32.05 57.49
N LEU A 16 -29.42 30.73 57.34
CA LEU A 16 -28.44 29.86 56.67
C LEU A 16 -27.03 30.45 56.50
N PHE A 17 -26.19 30.35 57.54
CA PHE A 17 -24.76 30.59 57.42
C PHE A 17 -24.04 29.27 57.08
N ALA A 18 -23.05 29.39 56.19
CA ALA A 18 -21.94 28.46 55.96
C ALA A 18 -22.20 27.17 55.15
N VAL A 19 -22.27 27.27 53.81
CA VAL A 19 -21.82 26.18 52.90
C VAL A 19 -21.08 26.69 51.64
N LEU A 20 -21.24 27.94 51.21
CA LEU A 20 -20.66 28.41 49.93
C LEU A 20 -19.31 29.12 50.08
N ALA A 21 -18.27 28.39 50.47
CA ALA A 21 -16.89 28.92 50.44
C ALA A 21 -15.79 27.89 50.12
N LEU A 22 -16.12 26.73 49.51
CA LEU A 22 -15.11 25.69 49.23
C LEU A 22 -15.33 24.92 47.93
N SER A 23 -15.80 25.57 46.86
CA SER A 23 -16.08 24.89 45.58
C SER A 23 -15.61 25.63 44.32
N ALA A 24 -14.60 26.49 44.42
CA ALA A 24 -14.06 27.19 43.24
C ALA A 24 -12.52 27.31 43.21
N PHE A 25 -11.83 26.31 43.74
CA PHE A 25 -10.46 26.00 43.33
C PHE A 25 -10.42 24.55 42.84
N LEU A 26 -11.29 24.23 41.89
CA LEU A 26 -10.89 23.27 40.87
C LEU A 26 -9.77 23.97 40.10
N VAL A 27 -8.53 23.76 40.53
CA VAL A 27 -7.41 23.90 39.61
C VAL A 27 -7.77 22.91 38.50
N MET A 28 -8.27 23.44 37.38
CA MET A 28 -8.13 22.74 36.12
C MET A 28 -6.63 22.65 35.91
N VAL A 29 -6.02 21.64 36.52
CA VAL A 29 -4.85 21.01 35.94
C VAL A 29 -5.39 20.64 34.57
N PRO A 30 -4.92 21.27 33.48
CA PRO A 30 -5.26 20.73 32.18
C PRO A 30 -4.95 19.25 32.31
N ALA A 31 -5.83 18.37 31.84
CA ALA A 31 -5.37 17.06 31.46
C ALA A 31 -4.28 17.35 30.42
N VAL A 32 -3.05 17.49 30.89
CA VAL A 32 -1.87 17.28 30.10
C VAL A 32 -2.01 15.81 29.83
N ILE A 33 -2.76 15.51 28.78
CA ILE A 33 -2.41 14.42 27.90
C ILE A 33 -0.97 14.79 27.57
N ILE A 34 -0.05 14.23 28.35
CA ILE A 34 1.33 14.15 27.94
C ILE A 34 1.17 13.32 26.69
N ASP A 35 1.14 13.99 25.55
CA ASP A 35 1.42 13.36 24.29
C ASP A 35 2.82 12.81 24.55
N ALA A 36 2.88 11.53 24.93
CA ALA A 36 4.11 10.87 25.28
C ALA A 36 4.82 10.70 23.94
N GLU A 37 5.43 11.78 23.49
CA GLU A 37 6.17 11.82 22.26
C GLU A 37 7.23 10.73 22.39
N VAL A 38 7.14 9.75 21.49
CA VAL A 38 8.01 8.59 21.53
C VAL A 38 9.45 9.12 21.48
N PRO A 39 10.27 8.85 22.51
CA PRO A 39 11.59 9.44 22.60
C PRO A 39 12.43 8.97 21.41
N GLU A 40 13.34 9.84 20.96
CA GLU A 40 14.24 9.53 19.84
C GLU A 40 15.06 8.26 20.11
N SER A 41 15.43 8.05 21.37
CA SER A 41 16.18 6.88 21.83
C SER A 41 15.67 6.38 23.18
N ILE A 42 15.66 5.06 23.37
CA ILE A 42 15.35 4.39 24.63
C ILE A 42 16.52 3.48 24.99
N GLU A 43 17.03 3.65 26.20
CA GLU A 43 18.06 2.78 26.78
C GLU A 43 17.40 1.60 27.49
N LEU A 44 17.58 0.38 26.96
CA LEU A 44 16.86 -0.81 27.42
C LEU A 44 17.47 -1.42 28.68
N ASN A 45 18.79 -1.35 28.82
CA ASN A 45 19.54 -1.86 29.98
C ASN A 45 20.28 -0.74 30.73
N GLY A 46 19.89 0.51 30.48
CA GLY A 46 20.34 1.64 31.29
C GLY A 46 19.62 1.69 32.64
N VAL A 47 19.83 2.79 33.36
CA VAL A 47 19.10 3.07 34.60
C VAL A 47 17.60 3.05 34.32
N VAL A 48 16.84 2.31 35.12
CA VAL A 48 15.39 2.19 34.92
C VAL A 48 14.74 3.51 35.30
N GLU A 49 14.20 4.20 34.30
CA GLU A 49 13.49 5.46 34.45
C GLU A 49 12.14 5.40 33.75
N GLN A 50 11.18 6.21 34.20
CA GLN A 50 9.84 6.27 33.62
C GLN A 50 9.87 6.55 32.11
N ARG A 51 10.78 7.41 31.64
CA ARG A 51 10.92 7.75 30.20
C ARG A 51 11.29 6.56 29.32
N ASN A 52 11.94 5.53 29.90
CA ASN A 52 12.37 4.35 29.16
C ASN A 52 11.22 3.34 29.01
N CYS A 53 10.26 3.35 29.94
CA CYS A 53 9.18 2.37 30.02
C CYS A 53 7.87 2.88 29.44
N ALA A 54 7.53 4.17 29.68
CA ALA A 54 6.26 4.78 29.26
C ALA A 54 5.94 4.64 27.74
N PRO A 55 6.92 4.67 26.82
CA PRO A 55 6.66 4.45 25.39
C PRO A 55 6.15 3.06 25.03
N CYS A 56 6.27 2.08 25.94
CA CYS A 56 5.81 0.71 25.73
C CYS A 56 4.80 0.25 26.81
N HIS A 57 4.81 0.87 27.99
CA HIS A 57 3.97 0.53 29.13
C HIS A 57 3.13 1.73 29.60
N ILE A 58 1.89 1.83 29.11
CA ILE A 58 0.94 2.87 29.50
C ILE A 58 0.24 2.59 30.84
N ARG A 59 0.30 1.34 31.31
CA ARG A 59 -0.29 0.89 32.58
C ARG A 59 0.72 -0.03 33.27
N LEU A 60 1.17 0.37 34.45
CA LEU A 60 2.13 -0.38 35.26
C LEU A 60 1.43 -1.21 36.35
N ASP A 61 0.13 -1.06 36.56
CA ASP A 61 -0.57 -1.62 37.74
C ASP A 61 -0.99 -3.10 37.62
N GLU A 62 -0.50 -3.85 36.62
CA GLU A 62 -0.73 -5.30 36.57
C GLU A 62 0.29 -6.02 37.48
N PRO A 63 -0.15 -6.91 38.38
CA PRO A 63 0.76 -7.57 39.30
C PRO A 63 1.74 -8.47 38.53
N PRO A 64 3.05 -8.39 38.82
CA PRO A 64 4.09 -9.02 38.00
C PRO A 64 4.10 -10.56 38.09
N SER A 65 3.33 -11.14 39.01
CA SER A 65 3.23 -12.60 39.15
C SER A 65 1.90 -13.02 39.78
N PRO A 66 1.37 -14.22 39.44
CA PRO A 66 0.19 -14.78 40.08
C PRO A 66 0.38 -14.92 41.60
N GLY A 67 -0.52 -14.34 42.38
CA GLY A 67 -0.51 -14.42 43.84
C GLY A 67 0.31 -13.34 44.55
N MET A 68 0.75 -12.30 43.84
CA MET A 68 1.36 -11.10 44.42
C MET A 68 0.37 -9.92 44.44
N ILE A 69 0.38 -9.18 45.55
CA ILE A 69 -0.33 -7.93 45.75
C ILE A 69 0.70 -6.81 45.68
N PHE A 70 0.68 -6.03 44.60
CA PHE A 70 1.61 -4.93 44.39
C PHE A 70 0.93 -3.78 43.64
N SER A 71 1.34 -2.54 43.93
CA SER A 71 0.88 -1.35 43.23
C SER A 71 2.07 -0.42 42.95
N HIS A 72 2.32 -0.16 41.67
CA HIS A 72 3.27 0.88 41.26
C HIS A 72 2.82 2.26 41.74
N GLY A 73 1.51 2.56 41.69
CA GLY A 73 0.97 3.83 42.21
C GLY A 73 1.32 4.12 43.67
N ALA A 74 1.36 3.10 44.54
CA ALA A 74 1.79 3.25 45.94
C ALA A 74 3.31 3.47 46.09
N HIS A 75 4.11 2.98 45.15
CA HIS A 75 5.58 3.00 45.19
C HIS A 75 6.22 4.00 44.22
N ILE A 76 5.42 4.75 43.45
CA ILE A 76 5.91 5.61 42.36
C ILE A 76 6.79 6.77 42.83
N MET A 77 6.75 7.08 44.13
CA MET A 77 7.62 8.08 44.75
C MET A 77 9.04 7.57 45.03
N VAL A 78 9.27 6.25 44.91
CA VAL A 78 10.58 5.62 45.00
C VAL A 78 11.19 5.55 43.60
N ALA A 79 12.47 5.88 43.46
CA ALA A 79 13.17 5.80 42.17
C ALA A 79 13.12 4.37 41.63
N CYS A 80 12.79 4.19 40.34
CA CYS A 80 12.50 2.87 39.77
C CYS A 80 13.70 1.92 39.86
N GLU A 81 14.93 2.43 39.72
CA GLU A 81 16.21 1.70 39.90
C GLU A 81 16.38 1.08 41.30
N THR A 82 15.65 1.56 42.31
CA THR A 82 15.68 0.98 43.66
C THR A 82 15.05 -0.42 43.69
N CYS A 83 14.02 -0.63 42.85
CA CYS A 83 13.32 -1.91 42.72
C CYS A 83 13.83 -2.72 41.53
N HIS A 84 13.96 -2.06 40.37
CA HIS A 84 14.47 -2.64 39.14
C HIS A 84 15.97 -2.42 39.05
N ILE A 85 16.69 -3.24 39.80
CA ILE A 85 18.16 -3.25 39.84
C ILE A 85 18.77 -3.87 38.57
N GLU A 86 18.02 -4.70 37.86
CA GLU A 86 18.38 -5.28 36.56
C GLU A 86 17.41 -4.79 35.47
N PRO A 87 17.83 -4.82 34.19
CA PRO A 87 16.95 -4.49 33.07
C PRO A 87 15.65 -5.30 33.14
N ALA A 88 14.50 -4.63 33.07
CA ALA A 88 13.20 -5.30 33.18
C ALA A 88 12.93 -6.31 32.05
N HIS A 89 13.62 -6.18 30.92
CA HIS A 89 13.56 -7.10 29.79
C HIS A 89 14.96 -7.41 29.28
N GLU A 90 15.23 -8.70 29.06
CA GLU A 90 16.48 -9.17 28.46
C GLU A 90 16.25 -10.51 27.76
N ALA A 91 16.79 -10.68 26.54
CA ALA A 91 16.75 -11.94 25.81
C ALA A 91 15.35 -12.57 25.63
N GLY A 92 14.30 -11.75 25.60
CA GLY A 92 12.91 -12.20 25.48
C GLY A 92 12.25 -12.60 26.80
N GLU A 93 12.94 -12.43 27.93
CA GLU A 93 12.42 -12.67 29.28
C GLU A 93 12.14 -11.35 30.00
N MET A 94 11.19 -11.39 30.94
CA MET A 94 10.87 -10.28 31.82
C MET A 94 11.50 -10.55 33.19
N ASN A 95 12.38 -9.64 33.62
CA ASN A 95 12.99 -9.69 34.95
C ASN A 95 12.10 -8.94 35.94
N SER A 96 11.55 -9.67 36.91
CA SER A 96 10.82 -9.06 38.02
C SER A 96 11.77 -8.77 39.19
N PRO A 97 11.56 -7.68 39.94
CA PRO A 97 12.32 -7.42 41.16
C PRO A 97 12.27 -8.63 42.11
N PRO A 98 13.43 -9.12 42.60
CA PRO A 98 13.44 -10.21 43.55
C PRO A 98 12.88 -9.75 44.91
N MET A 99 12.31 -10.68 45.67
CA MET A 99 11.69 -10.40 46.99
C MET A 99 12.64 -9.65 47.94
N VAL A 100 13.94 -9.94 47.88
CA VAL A 100 14.99 -9.27 48.69
C VAL A 100 14.97 -7.74 48.53
N THR A 101 14.59 -7.24 47.35
CA THR A 101 14.50 -5.81 47.07
C THR A 101 13.31 -5.17 47.80
N CYS A 102 12.18 -5.86 47.91
CA CYS A 102 11.05 -5.41 48.72
C CYS A 102 11.45 -5.32 50.20
N PHE A 103 12.15 -6.34 50.69
CA PHE A 103 12.65 -6.40 52.07
C PHE A 103 13.79 -5.42 52.35
N ALA A 104 14.27 -4.65 51.37
CA ALA A 104 15.14 -3.52 51.66
C ALA A 104 14.43 -2.43 52.48
N CYS A 105 13.11 -2.35 52.38
CA CYS A 105 12.26 -1.41 53.10
C CYS A 105 11.17 -2.10 53.94
N HIS A 106 10.62 -3.22 53.48
CA HIS A 106 9.56 -3.96 54.19
C HIS A 106 10.14 -4.93 55.23
N GLY A 107 9.58 -4.97 56.44
CA GLY A 107 10.09 -5.83 57.52
C GLY A 107 11.40 -5.34 58.15
N VAL A 108 11.86 -4.13 57.80
CA VAL A 108 13.10 -3.53 58.32
C VAL A 108 12.81 -2.47 59.36
N VAL A 109 13.47 -2.56 60.51
CA VAL A 109 13.33 -1.63 61.63
C VAL A 109 14.41 -0.55 61.58
N HIS A 110 13.99 0.72 61.48
CA HIS A 110 14.88 1.88 61.42
C HIS A 110 15.05 2.55 62.80
N GLY A 111 15.66 1.81 63.74
CA GLY A 111 16.00 2.31 65.07
C GLY A 111 14.77 2.76 65.88
N GLN A 112 14.80 4.00 66.40
CA GLN A 112 13.68 4.55 67.18
C GLN A 112 12.45 4.92 66.35
N LEU A 113 12.58 4.96 65.01
CA LEU A 113 11.48 5.31 64.12
C LEU A 113 10.54 4.12 63.85
N GLY A 114 10.89 2.92 64.34
CA GLY A 114 10.10 1.72 64.13
C GLY A 114 10.32 1.13 62.73
N GLU A 115 9.37 0.31 62.30
CA GLU A 115 9.37 -0.35 60.99
C GLU A 115 9.10 0.67 59.87
N ILE A 116 9.86 0.59 58.78
CA ILE A 116 9.72 1.50 57.62
C ILE A 116 8.42 1.20 56.87
N ALA A 117 8.18 -0.08 56.60
CA ALA A 117 6.97 -0.61 55.97
C ALA A 117 6.74 -2.05 56.44
N SER A 118 5.47 -2.45 56.55
CA SER A 118 5.07 -3.78 57.02
C SER A 118 5.71 -4.90 56.21
N GLY A 119 6.30 -5.88 56.91
CA GLY A 119 6.75 -7.16 56.34
C GLY A 119 5.68 -8.26 56.34
N GLU A 120 4.42 -7.94 56.66
CA GLU A 120 3.36 -8.94 56.78
C GLU A 120 3.07 -9.62 55.44
N CYS A 121 3.10 -10.95 55.44
CA CYS A 121 3.03 -11.75 54.21
C CYS A 121 1.75 -11.46 53.39
N SER A 122 0.61 -11.25 54.07
CA SER A 122 -0.69 -11.00 53.44
C SER A 122 -0.81 -9.62 52.78
N GLU A 123 0.13 -8.71 53.03
CA GLU A 123 0.16 -7.41 52.35
C GLU A 123 0.79 -7.51 50.96
N CYS A 124 1.65 -8.51 50.74
CA CYS A 124 2.35 -8.75 49.47
C CYS A 124 1.88 -10.01 48.74
N HIS A 125 1.28 -10.98 49.43
CA HIS A 125 0.84 -12.25 48.87
C HIS A 125 -0.67 -12.43 49.00
N THR A 126 -1.31 -12.97 47.95
CA THR A 126 -2.72 -13.36 48.04
C THR A 126 -2.87 -14.59 48.93
N VAL A 127 -4.08 -14.81 49.44
CA VAL A 127 -4.37 -15.90 50.37
C VAL A 127 -4.17 -17.30 49.75
N GLU A 128 -4.24 -17.41 48.43
CA GLU A 128 -4.01 -18.64 47.68
C GLU A 128 -2.54 -18.93 47.42
N PHE A 129 -1.65 -17.95 47.63
CA PHE A 129 -0.23 -18.10 47.33
C PHE A 129 0.44 -19.06 48.33
N GLN A 130 1.20 -20.02 47.81
CA GLN A 130 1.94 -20.97 48.64
C GLN A 130 3.25 -20.32 49.10
N LEU A 131 3.22 -19.75 50.31
CA LEU A 131 4.38 -19.10 50.93
C LEU A 131 5.57 -20.05 51.15
N ARG A 132 5.32 -21.35 51.27
CA ARG A 132 6.38 -22.35 51.52
C ARG A 132 7.19 -22.59 50.23
N PRO A 133 8.48 -22.23 50.19
CA PRO A 133 9.31 -22.44 49.00
C PRO A 133 9.52 -23.92 48.69
N ARG A 134 9.79 -24.24 47.41
CA ARG A 134 10.07 -25.61 46.95
C ARG A 134 11.28 -26.27 47.62
N THR A 135 12.17 -25.46 48.20
CA THR A 135 13.34 -25.93 48.95
C THR A 135 12.96 -26.65 50.25
N HIS A 136 11.75 -26.46 50.78
CA HIS A 136 11.29 -27.13 52.00
C HIS A 136 10.84 -28.57 51.73
N THR A 137 11.81 -29.44 51.48
CA THR A 137 11.60 -30.87 51.24
C THR A 137 11.38 -31.64 52.55
N LEU A 138 10.98 -32.91 52.44
CA LEU A 138 10.77 -33.78 53.62
C LEU A 138 12.08 -34.07 54.37
N ASP A 139 13.21 -34.05 53.67
CA ASP A 139 14.57 -34.25 54.18
C ASP A 139 15.30 -32.92 54.46
N TRP A 140 14.56 -31.80 54.57
CA TRP A 140 15.14 -30.46 54.72
C TRP A 140 16.22 -30.38 55.80
N ALA A 141 15.94 -30.92 56.99
CA ALA A 141 16.83 -30.84 58.16
C ALA A 141 18.18 -31.56 57.99
N GLU A 142 18.36 -32.33 56.91
CA GLU A 142 19.58 -33.04 56.59
C GLU A 142 20.53 -32.13 55.78
N LYS A 143 21.10 -32.64 54.68
CA LYS A 143 22.04 -31.89 53.84
C LYS A 143 21.47 -30.63 53.17
N PRO A 144 20.21 -30.59 52.67
CA PRO A 144 19.71 -29.42 51.95
C PRO A 144 19.73 -28.12 52.76
N HIS A 145 19.31 -28.17 54.04
CA HIS A 145 19.37 -27.02 54.93
C HIS A 145 20.81 -26.55 55.16
N ALA A 146 21.71 -27.47 55.49
CA ALA A 146 23.10 -27.14 55.78
C ALA A 146 23.86 -26.58 54.57
N GLU A 147 23.57 -27.05 53.35
CA GLU A 147 24.20 -26.56 52.13
C GLU A 147 23.74 -25.13 51.78
N LEU A 148 22.45 -24.85 51.86
CA LEU A 148 21.90 -23.52 51.57
C LEU A 148 22.25 -22.49 52.65
N ALA A 149 22.20 -22.88 53.94
CA ALA A 149 22.55 -21.98 55.04
C ALA A 149 24.00 -21.50 54.99
N ARG A 150 24.93 -22.31 54.44
CA ARG A 150 26.34 -21.93 54.26
C ARG A 150 26.54 -20.80 53.26
N THR A 151 25.68 -20.71 52.26
CA THR A 151 25.80 -19.69 51.20
C THR A 151 24.99 -18.46 51.52
N ASP A 152 23.78 -18.63 52.07
CA ASP A 152 22.87 -17.52 52.32
C ASP A 152 21.91 -17.81 53.47
N THR A 153 22.34 -17.45 54.68
CA THR A 153 21.46 -17.47 55.86
C THR A 153 20.50 -16.28 55.87
N ASN A 154 20.90 -15.15 55.29
CA ASN A 154 20.16 -13.89 55.41
C ASN A 154 18.80 -13.96 54.68
N SER A 155 18.74 -14.59 53.51
CA SER A 155 17.47 -14.75 52.79
C SER A 155 16.43 -15.61 53.54
N CYS A 156 16.87 -16.55 54.38
CA CYS A 156 15.97 -17.34 55.21
C CYS A 156 15.28 -16.47 56.26
N MET A 157 15.97 -15.43 56.74
CA MET A 157 15.50 -14.51 57.76
C MET A 157 14.41 -13.55 57.25
N MET A 158 14.11 -13.54 55.95
CA MET A 158 12.93 -12.84 55.43
C MET A 158 11.61 -13.49 55.88
N CYS A 159 11.65 -14.78 56.24
CA CYS A 159 10.47 -15.52 56.72
C CYS A 159 10.65 -16.14 58.10
N HIS A 160 11.89 -16.43 58.51
CA HIS A 160 12.21 -17.14 59.75
C HIS A 160 12.85 -16.23 60.79
N THR A 161 12.59 -16.50 62.07
CA THR A 161 13.20 -15.82 63.22
C THR A 161 14.24 -16.72 63.86
N ALA A 162 15.52 -16.35 63.73
CA ALA A 162 16.67 -17.14 64.21
C ALA A 162 16.54 -17.56 65.68
N ALA A 163 16.16 -16.64 66.56
CA ALA A 163 16.09 -16.89 68.00
C ALA A 163 15.06 -17.97 68.37
N GLU A 164 13.98 -18.09 67.60
CA GLU A 164 12.87 -19.01 67.90
C GLU A 164 13.04 -20.34 67.16
N GLU A 165 13.52 -20.30 65.92
CA GLU A 165 13.51 -21.45 65.02
C GLU A 165 14.89 -22.08 64.86
N CYS A 166 15.90 -21.28 64.51
CA CYS A 166 17.26 -21.78 64.24
C CYS A 166 17.98 -22.16 65.52
N ASP A 167 18.08 -21.22 66.46
CA ASP A 167 18.87 -21.38 67.68
C ASP A 167 18.28 -22.47 68.59
N THR A 168 16.94 -22.59 68.63
CA THR A 168 16.25 -23.66 69.35
C THR A 168 16.66 -25.05 68.84
N CYS A 169 16.62 -25.26 67.52
CA CYS A 169 16.96 -26.53 66.90
C CYS A 169 18.46 -26.84 67.00
N HIS A 170 19.32 -25.85 66.70
CA HIS A 170 20.78 -26.02 66.73
C HIS A 170 21.29 -26.28 68.15
N THR A 171 20.71 -25.62 69.15
CA THR A 171 21.01 -25.88 70.57
C THR A 171 20.56 -27.28 70.98
N ALA A 172 19.34 -27.69 70.60
CA ALA A 172 18.84 -29.03 70.90
C ALA A 172 19.68 -30.15 70.23
N SER A 173 20.22 -29.86 69.05
CA SER A 173 21.07 -30.77 68.28
C SER A 173 22.55 -30.76 68.72
N GLY A 174 22.94 -29.88 69.64
CA GLY A 174 24.31 -29.77 70.15
C GLY A 174 25.33 -29.32 69.11
N LEU A 175 24.92 -28.51 68.13
CA LEU A 175 25.80 -28.01 67.06
C LEU A 175 26.61 -26.79 67.54
N ASP A 176 27.92 -26.80 67.33
CA ASP A 176 28.84 -25.70 67.68
C ASP A 176 29.04 -24.74 66.49
N ILE A 177 27.99 -23.98 66.15
CA ILE A 177 27.97 -23.09 64.96
C ILE A 177 27.71 -21.61 65.31
N GLY A 178 27.67 -21.26 66.59
CA GLY A 178 27.34 -19.90 67.06
C GLY A 178 25.87 -19.51 66.87
N PRO A 179 25.42 -18.38 67.43
CA PRO A 179 24.05 -17.90 67.24
C PRO A 179 23.86 -17.39 65.80
N MET A 180 22.70 -17.67 65.22
CA MET A 180 22.35 -17.15 63.90
C MET A 180 22.08 -15.63 63.96
N PRO A 181 22.16 -14.91 62.81
CA PRO A 181 21.83 -13.49 62.77
C PRO A 181 20.44 -13.22 63.33
N ALA A 182 20.32 -12.29 64.29
CA ALA A 182 19.08 -12.06 65.02
C ALA A 182 17.94 -11.48 64.17
N GLN A 183 18.27 -10.83 63.05
CA GLN A 183 17.34 -10.17 62.17
C GLN A 183 17.86 -10.21 60.73
N TYR A 184 16.96 -10.08 59.77
CA TYR A 184 17.31 -9.83 58.38
C TYR A 184 18.13 -8.54 58.26
N ILE A 185 19.16 -8.57 57.41
CA ILE A 185 19.97 -7.42 57.05
C ILE A 185 19.72 -7.13 55.57
N SER A 186 19.24 -5.92 55.27
CA SER A 186 19.06 -5.50 53.86
C SER A 186 20.39 -5.57 53.12
N VAL A 187 20.41 -6.39 52.06
CA VAL A 187 21.52 -6.52 51.11
C VAL A 187 20.96 -6.29 49.70
N LEU A 188 21.51 -5.30 49.00
CA LEU A 188 21.23 -5.13 47.58
C LEU A 188 22.28 -5.94 46.81
N PRO A 189 21.87 -6.78 45.84
CA PRO A 189 22.83 -7.54 45.06
C PRO A 189 23.63 -6.62 44.13
N GLU A 190 24.89 -6.98 43.86
CA GLU A 190 25.72 -6.28 42.89
C GLU A 190 25.28 -6.64 41.47
N VAL A 191 24.97 -5.62 40.66
CA VAL A 191 24.57 -5.79 39.26
C VAL A 191 25.80 -5.57 38.38
N PRO A 192 26.18 -6.55 37.54
CA PRO A 192 27.36 -6.41 36.70
C PRO A 192 27.18 -5.32 35.64
N GLU A 193 28.21 -4.49 35.41
CA GLU A 193 28.20 -3.50 34.33
C GLU A 193 28.11 -4.18 32.95
N GLN A 194 27.20 -3.69 32.11
CA GLN A 194 27.01 -4.19 30.75
C GLN A 194 27.02 -3.04 29.72
N PRO A 195 27.36 -3.31 28.43
CA PRO A 195 27.28 -2.32 27.38
C PRO A 195 25.84 -1.83 27.18
N LEU A 196 25.66 -0.52 27.01
CA LEU A 196 24.34 0.07 26.80
C LEU A 196 23.71 -0.41 25.49
N VAL A 197 22.45 -0.79 25.57
CA VAL A 197 21.61 -1.16 24.43
C VAL A 197 20.56 -0.07 24.22
N THR A 198 20.63 0.57 23.06
CA THR A 198 19.75 1.67 22.69
C THR A 198 18.88 1.29 21.50
N VAL A 199 17.58 1.51 21.62
CA VAL A 199 16.62 1.42 20.51
C VAL A 199 16.19 2.82 20.09
N TYR A 200 15.91 3.00 18.80
CA TYR A 200 15.49 4.27 18.23
C TYR A 200 14.14 4.09 17.52
N PRO A 201 13.02 4.16 18.25
CA PRO A 201 11.70 3.79 17.71
C PRO A 201 11.24 4.69 16.55
N THR A 202 11.76 5.91 16.48
CA THR A 202 11.43 6.90 15.45
C THR A 202 12.36 6.86 14.23
N GLN A 203 13.43 6.06 14.29
CA GLN A 203 14.42 5.94 13.22
C GLN A 203 14.15 4.72 12.33
N PRO A 204 14.76 4.66 11.13
CA PRO A 204 14.79 3.46 10.30
C PRO A 204 15.09 2.19 11.12
N THR A 205 14.29 1.15 10.91
CA THR A 205 14.49 -0.13 11.58
C THR A 205 15.87 -0.69 11.26
N SER A 206 16.53 -1.25 12.27
CA SER A 206 17.83 -1.92 12.13
C SER A 206 17.91 -3.15 13.03
N ILE A 207 18.76 -4.10 12.66
CA ILE A 207 18.87 -5.39 13.35
C ILE A 207 19.25 -5.25 14.83
N SER A 208 20.08 -4.25 15.18
CA SER A 208 20.51 -3.99 16.56
C SER A 208 19.37 -3.60 17.49
N GLN A 209 18.25 -3.11 16.94
CA GLN A 209 17.06 -2.75 17.72
C GLN A 209 16.18 -3.96 18.07
N CYS A 210 16.43 -5.12 17.44
CA CYS A 210 15.56 -6.29 17.54
C CYS A 210 16.20 -7.40 18.37
N ILE A 211 17.46 -7.74 18.07
CA ILE A 211 18.12 -8.97 18.57
C ILE A 211 18.29 -9.03 20.09
N TYR A 212 18.25 -7.87 20.76
CA TYR A 212 18.32 -7.81 22.22
C TYR A 212 17.07 -8.44 22.86
N CYS A 213 15.89 -8.21 22.27
CA CYS A 213 14.63 -8.77 22.75
C CYS A 213 14.21 -10.04 21.98
N HIS A 214 14.61 -10.15 20.72
CA HIS A 214 14.27 -11.26 19.80
C HIS A 214 15.55 -11.97 19.38
N PRO A 215 16.17 -12.79 20.26
CA PRO A 215 17.43 -13.48 19.95
C PRO A 215 17.28 -14.47 18.79
N ASP A 216 16.07 -15.01 18.60
CA ASP A 216 15.66 -15.73 17.40
C ASP A 216 14.57 -14.94 16.65
N ILE A 217 14.99 -14.14 15.68
CA ILE A 217 14.08 -13.35 14.83
C ILE A 217 13.26 -14.21 13.87
N ASP A 218 13.62 -15.47 13.70
CA ASP A 218 12.92 -16.44 12.84
C ASP A 218 11.94 -17.31 13.65
N ASP A 219 11.89 -17.18 14.98
CA ASP A 219 10.86 -17.80 15.84
C ASP A 219 9.52 -17.05 15.74
N ILE A 220 9.06 -16.91 14.50
CA ILE A 220 7.75 -16.34 14.17
C ILE A 220 6.73 -17.44 14.47
N SER A 221 5.78 -17.18 15.38
CA SER A 221 4.70 -18.08 15.81
C SER A 221 4.35 -19.15 14.74
N PRO A 222 4.65 -20.44 14.99
CA PRO A 222 4.83 -21.42 13.93
C PRO A 222 3.58 -21.62 13.06
N GLY A 223 3.79 -21.67 11.74
CA GLY A 223 2.80 -22.24 10.80
C GLY A 223 2.01 -21.26 9.93
N ARG A 224 2.32 -19.95 9.92
CA ARG A 224 1.66 -19.01 9.00
C ARG A 224 2.40 -18.81 7.67
N ILE A 225 3.72 -18.66 7.72
CA ILE A 225 4.57 -18.53 6.52
C ILE A 225 5.91 -19.24 6.73
N ILE A 226 6.51 -19.71 5.65
CA ILE A 226 7.89 -20.18 5.56
C ILE A 226 8.74 -18.95 5.22
N PHE A 227 9.51 -18.48 6.19
CA PHE A 227 10.37 -17.31 6.03
C PHE A 227 11.62 -17.45 6.88
N ALA A 228 12.74 -16.97 6.36
CA ALA A 228 14.00 -16.87 7.10
C ALA A 228 14.64 -15.51 6.82
N HIS A 229 14.93 -14.75 7.87
CA HIS A 229 15.66 -13.49 7.77
C HIS A 229 17.06 -13.73 7.20
N SER A 230 17.72 -14.84 7.57
CA SER A 230 19.06 -15.17 7.08
C SER A 230 19.18 -15.27 5.55
N ASP A 231 18.13 -15.70 4.85
CA ASP A 231 18.10 -15.76 3.38
C ASP A 231 18.08 -14.37 2.74
N HIS A 232 17.36 -13.45 3.37
CA HIS A 232 17.20 -12.07 2.88
C HIS A 232 18.39 -11.20 3.28
N LEU A 233 18.88 -11.33 4.52
CA LEU A 233 20.03 -10.57 5.03
C LEU A 233 21.32 -10.89 4.28
N ARG A 234 21.49 -12.12 3.77
CA ARG A 234 22.63 -12.49 2.91
C ARG A 234 22.72 -11.67 1.61
N ARG A 235 21.61 -11.06 1.18
CA ARG A 235 21.54 -10.17 0.02
C ARG A 235 21.73 -8.70 0.38
N ASN A 236 22.02 -8.39 1.65
CA ASN A 236 22.24 -7.05 2.17
C ASN A 236 21.05 -6.10 1.92
N TYR A 237 19.82 -6.62 2.06
CA TYR A 237 18.63 -5.78 2.05
C TYR A 237 18.54 -4.96 3.33
N ASP A 238 18.24 -3.67 3.19
CA ASP A 238 17.96 -2.81 4.32
C ASP A 238 16.67 -3.26 5.04
N CYS A 239 16.67 -3.21 6.37
CA CYS A 239 15.54 -3.67 7.17
C CYS A 239 14.25 -2.89 6.82
N VAL A 240 14.39 -1.61 6.47
CA VAL A 240 13.28 -0.75 6.04
C VAL A 240 12.59 -1.17 4.76
N ALA A 241 13.21 -2.04 3.95
CA ALA A 241 12.57 -2.58 2.75
C ALA A 241 11.30 -3.38 3.09
N CYS A 242 11.32 -4.09 4.23
CA CYS A 242 10.20 -4.89 4.73
C CYS A 242 9.55 -4.27 5.97
N HIS A 243 10.33 -3.62 6.84
CA HIS A 243 9.89 -2.98 8.07
C HIS A 243 10.00 -1.45 7.95
N PRO A 244 9.07 -0.77 7.25
CA PRO A 244 9.16 0.67 7.01
C PRO A 244 9.06 1.50 8.30
N THR A 245 8.53 0.91 9.37
CA THR A 245 8.46 1.48 10.71
C THR A 245 8.91 0.45 11.72
N PHE A 246 9.28 0.90 12.93
CA PHE A 246 9.55 0.02 14.05
C PHE A 246 8.38 -0.97 14.27
N GLY A 247 8.72 -2.24 14.53
CA GLY A 247 7.78 -3.36 14.52
C GLY A 247 6.84 -3.41 15.73
N HIS A 248 7.07 -2.59 16.74
CA HIS A 248 6.21 -2.48 17.91
C HIS A 248 5.61 -1.09 18.01
N ASP A 249 4.34 -1.06 18.36
CA ASP A 249 3.59 0.10 18.82
C ASP A 249 2.99 -0.26 20.18
N ILE A 250 2.56 0.73 20.96
CA ILE A 250 2.05 0.57 22.34
C ILE A 250 0.96 -0.51 22.42
N GLU A 251 0.13 -0.63 21.38
CA GLU A 251 -1.02 -1.55 21.35
C GLU A 251 -0.91 -2.64 20.28
N THR A 252 0.06 -2.56 19.36
CA THR A 252 0.08 -3.43 18.18
C THR A 252 1.48 -3.84 17.75
N ILE A 253 1.62 -5.07 17.26
CA ILE A 253 2.82 -5.53 16.57
C ILE A 253 2.61 -5.30 15.08
N ARG A 254 3.42 -4.43 14.49
CA ARG A 254 3.42 -4.12 13.06
C ARG A 254 4.28 -5.14 12.33
N ARG A 255 3.62 -5.99 11.54
CA ARG A 255 4.28 -7.00 10.71
C ARG A 255 4.28 -6.53 9.26
N PRO A 256 5.29 -6.90 8.46
CA PRO A 256 5.26 -6.68 7.02
C PRO A 256 3.99 -7.28 6.42
N ASP A 257 3.36 -6.55 5.51
CA ASP A 257 2.20 -7.01 4.78
C ASP A 257 2.61 -7.82 3.53
N LYS A 258 1.66 -8.56 2.95
CA LYS A 258 1.91 -9.33 1.72
C LYS A 258 2.43 -8.44 0.57
N PRO A 259 1.87 -7.23 0.32
CA PRO A 259 2.43 -6.30 -0.68
C PRO A 259 3.93 -6.04 -0.53
N SER A 260 4.44 -5.91 0.70
CA SER A 260 5.88 -5.69 0.94
C SER A 260 6.76 -6.80 0.36
N CYS A 261 6.29 -8.06 0.37
CA CYS A 261 7.02 -9.19 -0.21
C CYS A 261 7.03 -9.15 -1.75
N PHE A 262 5.89 -8.84 -2.36
CA PHE A 262 5.70 -8.84 -3.82
C PHE A 262 6.29 -7.62 -4.53
N ARG A 263 6.88 -6.67 -3.79
CA ARG A 263 7.77 -5.65 -4.38
C ARG A 263 9.01 -6.26 -5.04
N CYS A 264 9.40 -7.47 -4.61
CA CYS A 264 10.53 -8.20 -5.17
C CYS A 264 10.11 -9.59 -5.68
N HIS A 265 9.24 -10.30 -4.97
CA HIS A 265 8.74 -11.60 -5.41
C HIS A 265 7.79 -11.48 -6.60
N ASP A 266 7.91 -12.38 -7.56
CA ASP A 266 7.17 -12.37 -8.83
C ASP A 266 7.44 -11.15 -9.74
N THR A 267 8.38 -10.28 -9.33
CA THR A 267 8.79 -9.12 -10.12
C THR A 267 9.87 -9.51 -11.12
N ALA A 268 9.59 -9.31 -12.41
CA ALA A 268 10.54 -9.56 -13.49
C ALA A 268 11.50 -8.37 -13.69
N HIS A 269 12.79 -8.62 -13.52
CA HIS A 269 13.84 -7.65 -13.81
C HIS A 269 14.32 -7.88 -15.25
N SER A 270 13.72 -7.18 -16.22
CA SER A 270 14.02 -7.22 -17.68
C SER A 270 15.06 -8.25 -18.16
N GLN A 271 16.36 -7.96 -17.99
CA GLN A 271 17.48 -8.79 -18.47
C GLN A 271 17.91 -9.92 -17.52
N ALA A 272 17.56 -9.84 -16.23
CA ALA A 272 17.97 -10.78 -15.18
C ALA A 272 16.87 -11.81 -14.82
N GLY A 273 15.67 -11.69 -15.41
CA GLY A 273 14.53 -12.55 -15.10
C GLY A 273 13.88 -12.21 -13.76
N THR A 274 13.08 -13.11 -13.20
CA THR A 274 12.35 -12.90 -11.95
C THR A 274 13.31 -12.82 -10.75
N ILE A 275 13.18 -11.78 -9.92
CA ILE A 275 14.07 -11.52 -8.77
C ILE A 275 13.96 -12.61 -7.71
N ALA A 276 12.74 -13.04 -7.42
CA ALA A 276 12.42 -14.12 -6.50
C ALA A 276 11.09 -14.77 -6.90
N THR A 277 10.92 -16.05 -6.59
CA THR A 277 9.70 -16.79 -6.94
C THR A 277 8.47 -16.19 -6.26
N GLY A 278 7.38 -16.06 -7.02
CA GLY A 278 6.04 -15.74 -6.50
C GLY A 278 5.23 -16.97 -6.09
N GLU A 279 5.80 -18.17 -6.20
CA GLU A 279 5.07 -19.42 -5.93
C GLU A 279 4.55 -19.48 -4.49
N CYS A 280 3.24 -19.67 -4.34
CA CYS A 280 2.57 -19.66 -3.05
C CYS A 280 3.20 -20.65 -2.07
N ALA A 281 3.59 -21.84 -2.54
CA ALA A 281 4.16 -22.91 -1.73
C ALA A 281 5.59 -22.61 -1.22
N ALA A 282 6.28 -21.61 -1.80
CA ALA A 282 7.57 -21.17 -1.29
C ALA A 282 7.44 -20.43 0.05
N CYS A 283 6.29 -19.78 0.27
CA CYS A 283 6.02 -18.97 1.47
C CYS A 283 4.92 -19.55 2.35
N HIS A 284 4.01 -20.37 1.84
CA HIS A 284 2.89 -20.91 2.61
C HIS A 284 3.09 -22.41 2.88
N PRO A 285 3.00 -22.86 4.14
CA PRO A 285 3.20 -24.27 4.47
C PRO A 285 2.11 -25.16 3.86
N PRO A 286 2.41 -26.46 3.61
CA PRO A 286 1.41 -27.40 3.15
C PRO A 286 0.19 -27.43 4.09
N GLY A 287 -1.00 -27.19 3.53
CA GLY A 287 -2.25 -27.12 4.29
C GLY A 287 -2.69 -25.70 4.68
N PHE A 288 -1.91 -24.66 4.36
CA PHE A 288 -2.37 -23.28 4.51
C PHE A 288 -3.55 -22.98 3.57
N GLU A 289 -4.64 -22.44 4.11
CA GLU A 289 -5.79 -22.02 3.32
C GLU A 289 -5.50 -20.69 2.63
N LEU A 290 -5.09 -20.75 1.35
CA LEU A 290 -4.75 -19.56 0.56
C LEU A 290 -5.95 -18.64 0.31
N LYS A 291 -7.17 -19.18 0.37
CA LYS A 291 -8.41 -18.42 0.22
C LYS A 291 -8.64 -17.61 1.51
N PRO A 292 -8.58 -16.27 1.46
CA PRO A 292 -8.83 -15.47 2.65
C PRO A 292 -10.26 -15.67 3.18
N PRO A 293 -10.48 -15.54 4.51
CA PRO A 293 -11.80 -15.76 5.13
C PRO A 293 -12.90 -14.82 4.63
N ASP A 294 -12.53 -13.68 4.05
CA ASP A 294 -13.47 -12.69 3.51
C ASP A 294 -14.09 -13.09 2.17
N HIS A 295 -13.59 -14.14 1.50
CA HIS A 295 -14.09 -14.65 0.22
C HIS A 295 -15.41 -15.42 0.37
N THR A 296 -16.43 -14.66 0.77
CA THR A 296 -17.81 -15.06 0.98
C THR A 296 -18.67 -14.62 -0.20
N PRO A 297 -19.85 -15.23 -0.41
CA PRO A 297 -20.80 -14.76 -1.43
C PRO A 297 -21.22 -13.28 -1.25
N ALA A 298 -21.22 -12.77 -0.02
CA ALA A 298 -21.50 -11.37 0.28
C ALA A 298 -20.38 -10.44 -0.23
N PHE A 299 -19.12 -10.84 -0.02
CA PHE A 299 -17.98 -10.11 -0.56
C PHE A 299 -17.99 -10.08 -2.08
N GLU A 300 -18.14 -11.24 -2.73
CA GLU A 300 -18.17 -11.34 -4.19
C GLU A 300 -19.31 -10.54 -4.83
N SER A 301 -20.47 -10.46 -4.18
CA SER A 301 -21.65 -9.76 -4.72
C SER A 301 -21.70 -8.26 -4.39
N ARG A 302 -21.05 -7.81 -3.31
CA ARG A 302 -21.22 -6.44 -2.81
C ARG A 302 -19.97 -5.82 -2.23
N ASP A 303 -19.29 -6.52 -1.33
CA ASP A 303 -18.29 -5.86 -0.47
C ASP A 303 -16.92 -5.72 -1.14
N HIS A 304 -16.60 -6.54 -2.16
CA HIS A 304 -15.36 -6.38 -2.95
C HIS A 304 -15.32 -5.06 -3.73
N ARG A 305 -16.47 -4.41 -3.96
CA ARG A 305 -16.54 -3.13 -4.68
C ARG A 305 -15.74 -2.03 -3.97
N GLU A 306 -15.86 -1.94 -2.65
CA GLU A 306 -15.19 -0.87 -1.91
C GLU A 306 -13.69 -1.12 -1.86
N ARG A 307 -13.27 -2.37 -1.58
CA ARG A 307 -11.85 -2.72 -1.57
C ARG A 307 -11.21 -2.68 -2.95
N GLY A 308 -11.90 -3.13 -3.99
CA GLY A 308 -11.41 -3.07 -5.37
C GLY A 308 -11.22 -1.65 -5.91
N LYS A 309 -11.85 -0.64 -5.29
CA LYS A 309 -11.60 0.77 -5.61
C LYS A 309 -10.39 1.35 -4.89
N SER A 310 -10.13 0.90 -3.66
CA SER A 310 -9.08 1.47 -2.81
C SER A 310 -7.75 0.72 -2.91
N GLU A 311 -7.79 -0.60 -3.11
CA GLU A 311 -6.64 -1.52 -3.01
C GLU A 311 -6.69 -2.64 -4.09
N PRO A 312 -6.90 -2.34 -5.39
CA PRO A 312 -6.96 -3.39 -6.43
C PRO A 312 -5.66 -4.21 -6.53
N GLU A 313 -4.51 -3.62 -6.24
CA GLU A 313 -3.20 -4.27 -6.23
C GLU A 313 -3.11 -5.43 -5.23
N TYR A 314 -3.85 -5.36 -4.12
CA TYR A 314 -3.91 -6.46 -3.15
C TYR A 314 -4.52 -7.73 -3.76
N CYS A 315 -5.54 -7.57 -4.62
CA CYS A 315 -6.18 -8.67 -5.32
C CYS A 315 -5.24 -9.29 -6.36
N LEU A 316 -4.43 -8.47 -7.01
CA LEU A 316 -3.45 -8.92 -8.02
C LEU A 316 -2.32 -9.78 -7.45
N LEU A 317 -2.16 -9.82 -6.12
CA LEU A 317 -1.24 -10.75 -5.45
C LEU A 317 -1.68 -12.22 -5.54
N CYS A 318 -2.91 -12.47 -6.00
CA CYS A 318 -3.48 -13.82 -6.18
C CYS A 318 -4.22 -13.99 -7.52
N HIS A 319 -4.79 -12.91 -8.06
CA HIS A 319 -5.66 -12.96 -9.23
C HIS A 319 -5.04 -12.24 -10.42
N GLU A 320 -5.19 -12.81 -11.62
CA GLU A 320 -4.72 -12.19 -12.86
C GLU A 320 -5.84 -11.40 -13.57
N ALA A 321 -5.48 -10.53 -14.51
CA ALA A 321 -6.43 -9.70 -15.25
C ALA A 321 -7.66 -10.46 -15.83
N PRO A 322 -7.53 -11.69 -16.38
CA PRO A 322 -8.68 -12.49 -16.83
C PRO A 322 -9.78 -12.67 -15.77
N PHE A 323 -9.40 -12.89 -14.51
CA PHE A 323 -10.35 -13.07 -13.39
C PHE A 323 -11.26 -11.85 -13.22
N CYS A 324 -10.71 -10.65 -13.35
CA CYS A 324 -11.45 -9.39 -13.24
C CYS A 324 -12.40 -9.22 -14.43
N VAL A 325 -11.90 -9.39 -15.65
CA VAL A 325 -12.63 -9.04 -16.88
C VAL A 325 -13.75 -10.02 -17.23
N GLU A 326 -13.67 -11.29 -16.81
CA GLU A 326 -14.77 -12.26 -17.01
C GLU A 326 -16.08 -11.74 -16.41
N CYS A 327 -16.00 -11.17 -15.21
CA CYS A 327 -17.10 -10.51 -14.53
C CYS A 327 -17.38 -9.11 -15.11
N HIS A 328 -16.33 -8.27 -15.13
CA HIS A 328 -16.45 -6.84 -15.40
C HIS A 328 -16.64 -6.47 -16.85
N LEU A 329 -16.56 -7.42 -17.79
CA LEU A 329 -16.99 -7.25 -19.18
C LEU A 329 -18.16 -8.18 -19.53
N GLY A 330 -18.77 -8.85 -18.54
CA GLY A 330 -19.97 -9.67 -18.73
C GLY A 330 -19.76 -10.96 -19.54
N ARG A 331 -18.54 -11.48 -19.60
CA ARG A 331 -18.17 -12.66 -20.42
C ARG A 331 -18.13 -13.97 -19.62
N ARG A 332 -18.90 -14.09 -18.53
CA ARG A 332 -18.88 -15.30 -17.70
C ARG A 332 -19.50 -16.49 -18.45
N PRO A 333 -18.86 -17.68 -18.43
CA PRO A 333 -19.47 -18.90 -18.94
C PRO A 333 -20.71 -19.33 -18.14
N THR A 334 -20.76 -19.04 -16.84
CA THR A 334 -21.87 -19.39 -15.93
C THR A 334 -22.08 -18.34 -14.84
N GLY A 335 -23.34 -18.00 -14.55
CA GLY A 335 -23.72 -17.08 -13.46
C GLY A 335 -23.93 -15.61 -13.89
N PRO A 336 -24.48 -14.76 -13.01
CA PRO A 336 -24.71 -13.35 -13.33
C PRO A 336 -23.38 -12.57 -13.45
N GLY A 337 -23.14 -11.95 -14.61
CA GLY A 337 -22.07 -10.95 -14.82
C GLY A 337 -22.24 -9.70 -13.94
N SER A 338 -21.27 -8.77 -13.97
CA SER A 338 -21.54 -7.39 -13.57
C SER A 338 -21.91 -6.54 -14.79
N GLU A 339 -22.43 -5.35 -14.54
CA GLU A 339 -22.42 -4.29 -15.56
C GLU A 339 -20.97 -4.04 -16.03
N PRO A 340 -20.74 -3.71 -17.31
CA PRO A 340 -19.40 -3.41 -17.80
C PRO A 340 -18.71 -2.27 -17.02
N VAL A 341 -17.60 -2.60 -16.37
CA VAL A 341 -16.75 -1.63 -15.67
C VAL A 341 -15.65 -1.19 -16.63
N ILE A 342 -15.92 -0.11 -17.35
CA ILE A 342 -14.99 0.52 -18.29
C ILE A 342 -14.64 1.89 -17.71
N PRO A 343 -13.35 2.21 -17.49
CA PRO A 343 -12.94 3.53 -17.02
C PRO A 343 -13.46 4.65 -17.94
N ALA A 344 -13.74 5.83 -17.38
CA ALA A 344 -14.44 6.89 -18.11
C ALA A 344 -13.63 7.46 -19.29
N ASP A 345 -12.30 7.49 -19.17
CA ASP A 345 -11.36 7.92 -20.19
C ASP A 345 -11.36 7.01 -21.43
N HIS A 346 -11.59 5.70 -21.27
CA HIS A 346 -11.64 4.73 -22.38
C HIS A 346 -12.82 4.97 -23.34
N ARG A 347 -13.78 5.82 -22.96
CA ARG A 347 -14.97 6.12 -23.77
C ARG A 347 -14.85 7.42 -24.57
N THR A 348 -13.74 8.16 -24.44
CA THR A 348 -13.56 9.42 -25.14
C THR A 348 -12.85 9.23 -26.47
N ALA A 349 -13.08 10.13 -27.43
CA ALA A 349 -12.45 10.07 -28.75
C ALA A 349 -10.92 10.27 -28.66
N GLU A 350 -10.47 11.00 -27.63
CA GLU A 350 -9.08 11.35 -27.38
C GLU A 350 -8.27 10.22 -26.72
N TRP A 351 -8.92 9.15 -26.24
CA TRP A 351 -8.27 8.06 -25.50
C TRP A 351 -7.02 7.53 -26.21
N MET A 352 -7.15 7.22 -27.51
CA MET A 352 -6.03 6.68 -28.28
C MET A 352 -4.81 7.61 -28.30
N SER A 353 -5.02 8.93 -28.27
CA SER A 353 -3.92 9.91 -28.26
C SER A 353 -3.35 10.16 -26.86
N LEU A 354 -4.12 9.91 -25.79
CA LEU A 354 -3.75 10.31 -24.43
C LEU A 354 -3.40 9.15 -23.49
N HIS A 355 -3.76 7.90 -23.81
CA HIS A 355 -3.58 6.75 -22.92
C HIS A 355 -2.12 6.39 -22.62
N GLY A 356 -1.18 6.74 -23.52
CA GLY A 356 0.23 6.40 -23.36
C GLY A 356 0.92 7.20 -22.25
N ARG A 357 0.52 8.46 -22.00
CA ARG A 357 1.18 9.33 -21.02
C ARG A 357 1.08 8.77 -19.58
N PRO A 358 -0.10 8.39 -19.06
CA PRO A 358 -0.21 7.75 -17.75
C PRO A 358 0.65 6.50 -17.59
N PHE A 359 0.82 5.69 -18.64
CA PHE A 359 1.69 4.51 -18.60
C PHE A 359 3.16 4.90 -18.45
N LEU A 360 3.65 5.86 -19.23
CA LEU A 360 5.03 6.35 -19.16
C LEU A 360 5.34 7.02 -17.82
N GLU A 361 4.37 7.69 -17.22
CA GLU A 361 4.49 8.33 -15.92
C GLU A 361 4.25 7.34 -14.74
N GLN A 362 4.00 6.05 -15.03
CA GLN A 362 3.68 5.01 -14.04
C GLN A 362 2.44 5.33 -13.17
N GLN A 363 1.52 6.13 -13.71
CA GLN A 363 0.26 6.52 -13.08
C GLN A 363 -0.93 5.67 -13.58
N GLY A 364 -0.74 4.93 -14.67
CA GLY A 364 -1.77 4.08 -15.27
C GLY A 364 -1.75 2.66 -14.70
N ALA A 365 -2.82 2.25 -14.00
CA ALA A 365 -3.00 0.89 -13.52
C ALA A 365 -3.63 -0.04 -14.58
N CYS A 366 -3.15 0.05 -15.83
CA CYS A 366 -3.70 -0.68 -16.98
C CYS A 366 -3.63 -2.20 -16.78
N GLY A 367 -2.57 -2.66 -16.13
CA GLY A 367 -2.28 -4.07 -15.81
C GLY A 367 -3.35 -4.78 -14.98
N ILE A 368 -4.24 -4.04 -14.29
CA ILE A 368 -5.35 -4.62 -13.53
C ILE A 368 -6.33 -5.36 -14.46
N CYS A 369 -6.57 -4.80 -15.65
CA CYS A 369 -7.55 -5.29 -16.60
C CYS A 369 -6.93 -5.78 -17.92
N HIS A 370 -5.72 -5.34 -18.25
CA HIS A 370 -5.04 -5.64 -19.50
C HIS A 370 -3.74 -6.39 -19.24
N ASP A 371 -3.55 -7.50 -19.93
CA ASP A 371 -2.29 -8.23 -19.95
C ASP A 371 -1.41 -7.80 -21.14
N SER A 372 -0.18 -8.31 -21.18
CA SER A 372 0.76 -8.02 -22.27
C SER A 372 0.19 -8.37 -23.66
N PRO A 373 -0.45 -9.54 -23.89
CA PRO A 373 -1.14 -9.84 -25.14
C PRO A 373 -2.19 -8.80 -25.54
N THR A 374 -2.95 -8.26 -24.58
CA THR A 374 -3.96 -7.23 -24.87
C THR A 374 -3.32 -5.95 -25.39
N CYS A 375 -2.21 -5.51 -24.79
CA CYS A 375 -1.46 -4.34 -25.27
C CYS A 375 -0.98 -4.55 -26.71
N MET A 376 -0.49 -5.75 -27.03
CA MET A 376 0.04 -6.10 -28.36
C MET A 376 -1.03 -6.20 -29.44
N THR A 377 -2.32 -6.18 -29.08
CA THR A 377 -3.40 -6.06 -30.07
C THR A 377 -3.27 -4.75 -30.85
N CYS A 378 -2.86 -3.66 -30.17
CA CYS A 378 -2.64 -2.36 -30.79
C CYS A 378 -1.16 -1.96 -30.92
N HIS A 379 -0.36 -2.23 -29.89
CA HIS A 379 1.06 -1.86 -29.84
C HIS A 379 1.93 -2.94 -30.48
N ARG A 380 1.76 -3.17 -31.79
CA ARG A 380 2.52 -4.19 -32.54
C ARG A 380 3.98 -3.81 -32.81
N THR A 381 4.32 -2.57 -32.50
CA THR A 381 5.62 -1.94 -32.73
C THR A 381 6.15 -1.43 -31.40
N VAL A 382 7.46 -1.20 -31.31
CA VAL A 382 8.06 -0.71 -30.07
C VAL A 382 7.56 0.71 -29.78
N MET A 383 7.06 0.92 -28.57
CA MET A 383 6.52 2.19 -28.08
C MET A 383 7.31 2.68 -26.85
N PRO A 384 7.57 3.99 -26.72
CA PRO A 384 7.31 5.05 -27.71
C PRO A 384 8.11 4.79 -29.00
N HIS A 385 7.54 5.17 -30.14
CA HIS A 385 8.20 4.99 -31.43
C HIS A 385 9.56 5.72 -31.45
N PRO A 386 10.61 5.13 -32.05
CA PRO A 386 11.88 5.83 -32.25
C PRO A 386 11.70 7.04 -33.18
N ASP A 387 12.60 8.03 -33.07
CA ASP A 387 12.51 9.29 -33.83
C ASP A 387 12.42 9.07 -35.36
N GLU A 388 13.11 8.05 -35.87
CA GLU A 388 13.14 7.71 -37.30
C GLU A 388 11.96 6.82 -37.74
N TRP A 389 11.06 6.44 -36.83
CA TRP A 389 9.95 5.53 -37.12
C TRP A 389 9.11 5.97 -38.30
N LEU A 390 8.75 7.25 -38.41
CA LEU A 390 7.95 7.75 -39.53
C LEU A 390 8.67 7.66 -40.89
N THR A 391 10.01 7.65 -40.88
CA THR A 391 10.83 7.56 -42.09
C THR A 391 11.00 6.09 -42.50
N ASP A 392 11.16 5.20 -41.53
CA ASP A 392 11.46 3.78 -41.72
C ASP A 392 10.22 2.87 -41.67
N HIS A 393 9.04 3.44 -41.39
CA HIS A 393 7.77 2.72 -41.32
C HIS A 393 7.37 2.20 -42.70
N THR A 394 7.61 0.91 -42.93
CA THR A 394 7.12 0.17 -44.09
C THR A 394 6.36 -1.08 -43.65
N PRO A 395 5.22 -1.41 -44.27
CA PRO A 395 4.46 -2.60 -43.90
C PRO A 395 5.26 -3.88 -44.23
N ASP A 396 5.36 -4.77 -43.24
CA ASP A 396 5.95 -6.10 -43.43
C ASP A 396 5.11 -6.98 -44.38
N PRO A 397 5.72 -7.96 -45.06
CA PRO A 397 4.97 -8.92 -45.88
C PRO A 397 3.93 -9.68 -45.05
N GLY A 398 2.65 -9.54 -45.40
CA GLY A 398 1.53 -10.22 -44.73
C GLY A 398 0.71 -9.35 -43.77
N VAL A 399 1.07 -8.07 -43.59
CA VAL A 399 0.27 -7.09 -42.83
C VAL A 399 -0.98 -6.71 -43.64
N GLY A 400 -2.14 -7.00 -43.07
CA GLY A 400 -3.45 -6.71 -43.68
C GLY A 400 -3.89 -5.26 -43.45
N ARG A 401 -4.97 -4.85 -44.12
CA ARG A 401 -5.55 -3.51 -43.92
C ARG A 401 -6.00 -3.31 -42.47
N GLU A 402 -6.59 -4.34 -41.87
CA GLU A 402 -7.06 -4.31 -40.48
C GLU A 402 -5.94 -4.00 -39.47
N ASP A 403 -4.70 -4.36 -39.79
CA ASP A 403 -3.54 -4.12 -38.92
C ASP A 403 -3.07 -2.66 -39.03
N CYS A 404 -3.26 -2.03 -40.20
CA CYS A 404 -2.97 -0.61 -40.40
C CYS A 404 -4.00 0.28 -39.69
N ASP A 405 -5.27 -0.14 -39.70
CA ASP A 405 -6.40 0.59 -39.10
C ASP A 405 -6.26 0.72 -37.56
N VAL A 406 -5.40 -0.10 -36.93
CA VAL A 406 -5.04 0.00 -35.51
C VAL A 406 -4.42 1.36 -35.15
N CYS A 407 -3.59 1.90 -36.04
CA CYS A 407 -2.90 3.18 -35.84
C CYS A 407 -3.43 4.27 -36.78
N HIS A 408 -3.78 3.92 -38.02
CA HIS A 408 -4.27 4.85 -39.04
C HIS A 408 -5.80 4.86 -39.10
N VAL A 409 -6.42 5.52 -38.12
CA VAL A 409 -7.88 5.61 -38.04
C VAL A 409 -8.52 6.56 -39.07
N ASP A 410 -7.72 7.42 -39.72
CA ASP A 410 -8.17 8.32 -40.79
C ASP A 410 -7.76 7.81 -42.18
N GLN A 411 -8.77 7.50 -43.00
CA GLN A 411 -8.60 6.98 -44.36
C GLN A 411 -7.86 7.94 -45.30
N THR A 412 -7.86 9.26 -45.03
CA THR A 412 -7.13 10.24 -45.85
C THR A 412 -5.62 9.98 -45.82
N THR A 413 -5.10 9.50 -44.69
CA THR A 413 -3.68 9.19 -44.49
C THR A 413 -3.27 7.98 -45.35
N CYS A 414 -4.15 6.97 -45.44
CA CYS A 414 -3.92 5.77 -46.24
C CYS A 414 -3.78 6.10 -47.75
N GLN A 415 -4.62 7.00 -48.25
CA GLN A 415 -4.65 7.34 -49.69
C GLN A 415 -3.40 8.08 -50.17
N SER A 416 -2.70 8.80 -49.28
CA SER A 416 -1.51 9.58 -49.63
C SER A 416 -0.35 8.70 -50.13
N CYS A 417 -0.14 7.56 -49.48
CA CYS A 417 0.92 6.61 -49.81
C CYS A 417 0.46 5.58 -50.85
N HIS A 418 -0.78 5.08 -50.75
CA HIS A 418 -1.30 4.08 -51.71
C HIS A 418 -1.56 4.65 -53.10
N HIS A 419 -1.86 5.95 -53.25
CA HIS A 419 -1.98 6.57 -54.57
C HIS A 419 -0.66 7.11 -55.15
N GLU A 420 0.42 7.21 -54.36
CA GLU A 420 1.72 7.71 -54.84
C GLU A 420 2.25 6.87 -56.02
N GLY A 421 2.19 5.54 -55.90
CA GLY A 421 2.66 4.61 -56.93
C GLY A 421 1.86 4.63 -58.24
N VAL A 422 0.61 5.12 -58.20
CA VAL A 422 -0.29 5.18 -59.36
C VAL A 422 -0.48 6.60 -59.91
N ARG A 423 0.23 7.62 -59.39
CA ARG A 423 0.13 9.01 -59.90
C ARG A 423 0.48 9.17 -61.38
N ARG A 424 1.26 8.24 -61.93
CA ARG A 424 1.63 8.19 -63.35
C ARG A 424 0.82 7.18 -64.15
N ALA A 425 -0.07 6.43 -63.49
CA ALA A 425 -0.92 5.47 -64.17
C ALA A 425 -1.91 6.20 -65.09
N GLU A 426 -2.22 5.53 -66.19
CA GLU A 426 -3.26 5.97 -67.11
C GLU A 426 -4.62 5.66 -66.47
N LEU A 427 -5.52 6.65 -66.48
CA LEU A 427 -6.87 6.57 -65.96
C LEU A 427 -7.72 5.71 -66.90
N THR A 428 -7.55 4.39 -66.77
CA THR A 428 -8.25 3.37 -67.55
C THR A 428 -8.94 2.40 -66.62
N ARG A 429 -9.94 1.69 -67.14
CA ARG A 429 -10.70 0.70 -66.38
C ARG A 429 -9.78 -0.41 -65.86
N GLU A 430 -8.83 -0.85 -66.69
CA GLU A 430 -7.91 -1.95 -66.43
C GLU A 430 -6.96 -1.63 -65.26
N ASN A 431 -6.55 -0.36 -65.12
CA ASN A 431 -5.63 0.05 -64.08
C ASN A 431 -6.32 0.32 -62.73
N CYS A 432 -7.58 0.78 -62.75
CA CYS A 432 -8.26 1.29 -61.55
C CYS A 432 -9.24 0.29 -60.92
N VAL A 433 -10.01 -0.43 -61.74
CA VAL A 433 -11.05 -1.36 -61.24
C VAL A 433 -10.50 -2.51 -60.38
N PRO A 434 -9.31 -3.09 -60.65
CA PRO A 434 -8.78 -4.17 -59.81
C PRO A 434 -8.60 -3.78 -58.33
N CYS A 435 -8.38 -2.50 -58.05
CA CYS A 435 -8.26 -1.97 -56.68
C CYS A 435 -9.56 -1.28 -56.22
N HIS A 436 -10.40 -0.80 -57.14
CA HIS A 436 -11.64 -0.08 -56.86
C HIS A 436 -12.83 -0.71 -57.60
N GLU A 437 -13.34 -1.83 -57.10
CA GLU A 437 -14.46 -2.57 -57.73
C GLU A 437 -15.69 -1.69 -57.98
N GLY A 438 -15.96 -0.71 -57.11
CA GLY A 438 -17.06 0.25 -57.28
C GLY A 438 -16.98 1.11 -58.55
N MET A 439 -15.82 1.23 -59.19
CA MET A 439 -15.66 1.91 -60.48
C MET A 439 -16.05 1.05 -61.68
N ALA A 440 -16.33 -0.26 -61.48
CA ALA A 440 -16.68 -1.17 -62.56
C ALA A 440 -18.09 -0.92 -63.14
N HIS A 441 -18.97 -0.29 -62.36
CA HIS A 441 -20.38 -0.14 -62.70
C HIS A 441 -20.60 0.69 -63.98
N GLN A 442 -21.58 0.29 -64.81
CA GLN A 442 -22.00 0.99 -66.01
C GLN A 442 -23.53 1.14 -66.03
N PRO A 443 -24.06 2.29 -66.46
CA PRO A 443 -23.34 3.52 -66.84
C PRO A 443 -22.65 4.18 -65.63
N ALA A 444 -21.53 4.89 -65.86
CA ALA A 444 -20.75 5.52 -64.79
C ALA A 444 -21.58 6.52 -63.94
N THR A 445 -22.67 7.05 -64.50
CA THR A 445 -23.66 7.92 -63.84
C THR A 445 -24.45 7.23 -62.72
N GLU A 446 -24.41 5.90 -62.61
CA GLU A 446 -25.07 5.15 -61.53
C GLU A 446 -24.13 4.86 -60.35
N ILE A 447 -22.85 5.26 -60.44
CA ILE A 447 -21.89 5.10 -59.34
C ILE A 447 -22.18 6.14 -58.24
N ARG A 448 -22.51 5.66 -57.03
CA ARG A 448 -22.85 6.52 -55.89
C ARG A 448 -21.67 7.28 -55.30
N HIS A 449 -20.47 6.73 -55.40
CA HIS A 449 -19.26 7.37 -54.89
C HIS A 449 -18.75 8.40 -55.91
N LYS A 450 -18.81 9.68 -55.54
CA LYS A 450 -18.55 10.85 -56.39
C LYS A 450 -17.26 10.75 -57.20
N GLY A 451 -16.12 10.57 -56.53
CA GLY A 451 -14.82 10.44 -57.21
C GLY A 451 -14.69 9.19 -58.08
N TYR A 452 -15.47 8.12 -57.79
CA TYR A 452 -15.45 6.92 -58.63
C TYR A 452 -16.24 7.14 -59.91
N ALA A 453 -17.39 7.84 -59.82
CA ALA A 453 -18.15 8.26 -60.97
C ALA A 453 -17.32 9.20 -61.87
N GLU A 454 -16.67 10.20 -61.27
CA GLU A 454 -15.79 11.15 -61.97
C GLU A 454 -14.63 10.47 -62.69
N HIS A 455 -13.97 9.49 -62.08
CA HIS A 455 -12.94 8.72 -62.78
C HIS A 455 -13.52 7.83 -63.89
N ALA A 456 -14.63 7.14 -63.59
CA ALA A 456 -15.21 6.17 -64.51
C ALA A 456 -15.76 6.79 -65.81
N VAL A 457 -16.29 8.02 -65.78
CA VAL A 457 -16.72 8.72 -67.00
C VAL A 457 -15.56 9.06 -67.95
N HIS A 458 -14.32 9.04 -67.44
CA HIS A 458 -13.13 9.39 -68.21
C HIS A 458 -12.31 8.19 -68.70
N PHE A 459 -12.66 6.95 -68.30
CA PHE A 459 -11.92 5.74 -68.71
C PHE A 459 -11.85 5.56 -70.23
N ASP A 460 -12.88 6.01 -70.95
CA ASP A 460 -12.99 5.84 -72.40
C ASP A 460 -12.57 7.07 -73.22
N VAL A 461 -12.02 8.12 -72.58
CA VAL A 461 -11.67 9.37 -73.28
C VAL A 461 -10.61 9.17 -74.36
N ALA A 462 -9.75 8.16 -74.23
CA ALA A 462 -8.79 7.81 -75.27
C ALA A 462 -9.45 7.58 -76.64
N ARG A 463 -10.72 7.14 -76.66
CA ARG A 463 -11.47 6.90 -77.90
C ARG A 463 -11.85 8.19 -78.64
N THR A 464 -11.98 9.30 -77.93
CA THR A 464 -12.39 10.60 -78.49
C THR A 464 -11.22 11.58 -78.60
N ARG A 465 -10.29 11.56 -77.64
CA ARG A 465 -9.12 12.46 -77.57
C ARG A 465 -7.86 11.86 -78.20
N GLY A 466 -7.78 10.54 -78.37
CA GLY A 466 -6.61 9.83 -78.91
C GLY A 466 -5.63 9.29 -77.86
N GLU A 467 -5.76 9.70 -76.59
CA GLU A 467 -4.93 9.21 -75.47
C GLU A 467 -5.72 9.22 -74.14
N PRO A 468 -5.43 8.30 -73.18
CA PRO A 468 -6.03 8.33 -71.85
C PRO A 468 -5.56 9.55 -71.03
N TYR A 469 -6.40 9.98 -70.07
CA TYR A 469 -5.94 10.91 -69.05
C TYR A 469 -4.98 10.23 -68.06
N ARG A 470 -4.12 11.02 -67.43
CA ARG A 470 -3.31 10.62 -66.29
C ARG A 470 -3.71 11.45 -65.08
N CYS A 471 -3.44 10.95 -63.87
CA CYS A 471 -3.89 11.60 -62.63
C CYS A 471 -3.46 13.07 -62.54
N TYR A 472 -2.24 13.39 -63.01
CA TYR A 472 -1.72 14.76 -62.99
C TYR A 472 -2.38 15.70 -63.99
N ASP A 473 -3.00 15.19 -65.06
CA ASP A 473 -3.73 16.02 -66.03
C ASP A 473 -4.94 16.70 -65.38
N CYS A 474 -5.48 16.11 -64.30
CA CYS A 474 -6.65 16.61 -63.59
C CYS A 474 -6.32 17.13 -62.18
N HIS A 475 -5.31 16.56 -61.51
CA HIS A 475 -5.03 16.88 -60.11
C HIS A 475 -3.89 17.90 -59.90
N ILE A 476 -3.19 18.33 -60.97
CA ILE A 476 -2.12 19.34 -60.94
C ILE A 476 -2.39 20.38 -62.05
N GLY A 477 -3.36 21.27 -61.83
CA GLY A 477 -3.76 22.29 -62.83
C GLY A 477 -2.66 23.30 -63.17
N PHE A 478 -2.65 23.78 -64.42
CA PHE A 478 -1.79 24.86 -64.90
C PHE A 478 -2.09 26.17 -64.14
N GLY A 479 -1.30 26.48 -63.11
CA GLY A 479 -1.27 27.81 -62.49
C GLY A 479 -1.54 27.91 -60.99
N ARG A 480 -1.58 26.82 -60.22
CA ARG A 480 -1.69 26.91 -58.75
C ARG A 480 -0.65 26.07 -58.01
N ASN A 481 0.01 26.73 -57.06
CA ASN A 481 0.79 26.10 -56.00
C ASN A 481 -0.06 25.01 -55.33
N VAL A 482 0.54 23.84 -55.12
CA VAL A 482 -0.01 22.67 -54.40
C VAL A 482 -0.42 23.00 -52.95
N ALA A 483 -0.08 24.18 -52.45
CA ALA A 483 -0.25 24.64 -51.07
C ALA A 483 -1.65 25.18 -50.69
N GLY A 484 -2.72 24.86 -51.44
CA GLY A 484 -4.03 25.48 -51.22
C GLY A 484 -5.26 24.70 -51.69
N ARG A 485 -5.21 23.37 -51.72
CA ARG A 485 -6.44 22.59 -51.86
C ARG A 485 -7.27 22.76 -50.59
N VAL A 486 -8.35 23.53 -50.70
CA VAL A 486 -9.42 23.53 -49.70
C VAL A 486 -10.21 22.25 -49.94
N ASP A 487 -10.15 21.34 -48.98
CA ASP A 487 -10.98 20.14 -48.98
C ASP A 487 -12.43 20.57 -48.74
N PHE A 488 -13.22 20.62 -49.81
CA PHE A 488 -14.65 20.74 -49.71
C PHE A 488 -15.16 19.34 -49.40
N GLY A 489 -15.25 18.99 -48.11
CA GLY A 489 -15.66 17.65 -47.67
C GLY A 489 -16.96 17.15 -48.35
N ASP A 490 -17.32 15.90 -48.08
CA ASP A 490 -18.30 15.02 -48.77
C ASP A 490 -19.57 15.60 -49.44
N ALA A 491 -19.97 16.84 -49.16
CA ALA A 491 -21.16 17.49 -49.71
C ALA A 491 -20.99 18.10 -51.12
N ALA A 492 -19.83 18.61 -51.54
CA ALA A 492 -19.71 19.37 -52.80
C ALA A 492 -18.53 18.93 -53.71
N HIS A 493 -18.79 18.68 -55.00
CA HIS A 493 -17.74 18.43 -55.99
C HIS A 493 -16.94 19.73 -56.26
N ASP A 494 -15.61 19.67 -56.33
CA ASP A 494 -14.80 20.82 -56.78
C ASP A 494 -14.88 20.98 -58.30
N MET A 495 -15.93 21.67 -58.75
CA MET A 495 -16.23 21.87 -60.17
C MET A 495 -15.21 22.76 -60.90
N ARG A 496 -14.27 23.40 -60.19
CA ARG A 496 -13.29 24.30 -60.81
C ARG A 496 -12.39 23.56 -61.80
N LEU A 497 -11.99 22.34 -61.45
CA LEU A 497 -11.17 21.47 -62.30
C LEU A 497 -11.94 21.06 -63.56
N CYS A 498 -13.24 20.76 -63.43
CA CYS A 498 -14.06 20.35 -64.55
C CYS A 498 -14.14 21.45 -65.62
N TYR A 499 -14.28 22.72 -65.21
CA TYR A 499 -14.39 23.85 -66.14
C TYR A 499 -13.08 24.24 -66.83
N GLU A 500 -11.92 23.72 -66.39
CA GLU A 500 -10.66 23.90 -67.13
C GLU A 500 -10.71 23.19 -68.50
N CYS A 501 -11.50 22.12 -68.61
CA CYS A 501 -11.69 21.37 -69.85
C CYS A 501 -13.09 21.54 -70.45
N HIS A 502 -14.13 21.35 -69.63
CA HIS A 502 -15.53 21.33 -70.08
C HIS A 502 -16.02 22.74 -70.41
N GLY A 503 -16.12 23.01 -71.71
CA GLY A 503 -16.52 24.30 -72.25
C GLY A 503 -15.39 25.27 -72.58
N SER A 504 -14.16 24.95 -72.17
CA SER A 504 -12.96 25.74 -72.44
C SER A 504 -12.37 25.45 -73.82
N LEU A 505 -11.72 26.46 -74.40
CA LEU A 505 -11.02 26.34 -75.67
C LEU A 505 -9.52 26.15 -75.43
N ASP A 506 -8.89 25.33 -76.26
CA ASP A 506 -7.43 25.21 -76.30
C ASP A 506 -6.79 26.44 -76.95
N VAL A 507 -5.45 26.46 -77.01
CA VAL A 507 -4.65 27.56 -77.58
C VAL A 507 -4.89 27.78 -79.08
N PHE A 508 -5.51 26.83 -79.77
CA PHE A 508 -5.85 26.89 -81.19
C PHE A 508 -7.33 27.24 -81.43
N GLY A 509 -8.08 27.51 -80.37
CA GLY A 509 -9.51 27.84 -80.43
C GLY A 509 -10.43 26.63 -80.58
N THR A 510 -9.93 25.42 -80.33
CA THR A 510 -10.71 24.17 -80.37
C THR A 510 -11.31 23.88 -79.00
N LEU A 511 -12.56 23.43 -78.94
CA LEU A 511 -13.20 23.03 -77.68
C LEU A 511 -12.49 21.81 -77.06
N ILE A 512 -12.02 21.94 -75.82
CA ILE A 512 -11.28 20.88 -75.11
C ILE A 512 -12.21 19.72 -74.75
N ALA A 513 -13.34 20.02 -74.10
CA ALA A 513 -14.38 19.03 -73.79
C ALA A 513 -15.80 19.61 -73.94
N PRO A 514 -16.79 18.77 -74.32
CA PRO A 514 -18.18 19.18 -74.50
C PRO A 514 -18.85 19.55 -73.17
N TYR A 515 -20.04 20.15 -73.23
CA TYR A 515 -20.89 20.57 -72.10
C TYR A 515 -20.33 21.78 -71.34
N ARG A 516 -20.97 22.95 -71.51
CA ARG A 516 -20.56 24.20 -70.85
C ARG A 516 -21.43 24.46 -69.62
N GLY A 517 -20.82 24.92 -68.52
CA GLY A 517 -21.58 25.36 -67.34
C GLY A 517 -22.56 24.30 -66.85
N ALA A 518 -23.83 24.68 -66.70
CA ALA A 518 -24.89 23.80 -66.19
C ALA A 518 -25.15 22.55 -67.05
N ASP A 519 -24.79 22.54 -68.34
CA ASP A 519 -24.98 21.37 -69.20
C ASP A 519 -24.14 20.16 -68.76
N LEU A 520 -22.99 20.40 -68.11
CA LEU A 520 -22.16 19.34 -67.54
C LEU A 520 -22.89 18.68 -66.36
N CYS A 521 -23.50 19.48 -65.50
CA CYS A 521 -24.24 18.99 -64.33
C CYS A 521 -25.39 18.05 -64.75
N ARG A 522 -26.07 18.38 -65.85
CA ARG A 522 -27.18 17.57 -66.39
C ARG A 522 -26.76 16.19 -66.89
N GLN A 523 -25.47 15.96 -67.18
CA GLN A 523 -24.99 14.63 -67.56
C GLN A 523 -25.00 13.65 -66.38
N CYS A 524 -24.90 14.15 -65.15
CA CYS A 524 -24.89 13.32 -63.93
C CYS A 524 -26.13 13.50 -63.05
N HIS A 525 -26.91 14.56 -63.26
CA HIS A 525 -28.05 14.96 -62.42
C HIS A 525 -29.34 15.16 -63.25
N GLY A 526 -29.73 14.14 -64.02
CA GLY A 526 -30.94 14.18 -64.86
C GLY A 526 -32.27 14.28 -64.08
N ASP A 527 -32.23 14.02 -62.78
CA ASP A 527 -33.31 14.12 -61.79
C ASP A 527 -33.41 15.51 -61.14
N MET A 528 -32.36 16.32 -61.21
CA MET A 528 -32.38 17.70 -60.77
C MET A 528 -32.94 18.58 -61.88
N GLY A 529 -34.08 19.22 -61.65
CA GLY A 529 -34.68 20.20 -62.60
C GLY A 529 -33.91 21.53 -62.66
N ILE A 530 -32.61 21.47 -62.97
CA ILE A 530 -31.66 22.60 -63.10
C ILE A 530 -31.41 23.02 -64.54
#